data_AF-A0A6B3F3A2-F1
#
_entry.id   AF-A0A6B3F3A2-F1
#
_cell.length_a   1.000
_cell.length_b   1.000
_cell.length_c   1.000
_cell.angle_alpha   90.00
_cell.angle_beta   90.00
_cell.angle_gamma   90.00
#
_symmetry.space_group_name_H-M   'P 1'
#
loop_
_entity.id
_entity.type
_entity.pdbx_description
1 polymer ?
#
loop_
_entity_poly.entity_id
_entity_poly.type
_entity_poly.pdbx_seq_one_letter_code
_entity_poly.pdbx_strand_id
1 'polypeptide(L)'
;ARVPLASRAETEAAIADAARAQREWGEWNPQRRARVLLRFLQLVDQEKDEIARLLSSEHGKTIADAHGDLQRGLEVVEFAAGIPHLM
;
A
#
# COMPACT_ATOMS: atom_id res chain seq x y z
N ALA A 1 8.10 -16.90 -12.13
CA ALA A 1 6.63 -16.72 -12.08
C ALA A 1 6.13 -16.24 -13.44
N ARG A 2 4.80 -16.19 -13.67
CA ARG A 2 4.17 -15.54 -14.82
C ARG A 2 3.16 -14.52 -14.29
N VAL A 3 3.11 -13.34 -14.89
CA VAL A 3 2.16 -12.27 -14.52
C VAL A 3 1.19 -12.04 -15.68
N PRO A 4 -0.14 -12.01 -15.45
CA PRO A 4 -1.10 -11.72 -16.51
C PRO A 4 -1.01 -10.26 -16.95
N LEU A 5 -1.21 -10.01 -18.25
CA LEU A 5 -1.33 -8.66 -18.80
C LEU A 5 -2.82 -8.30 -18.83
N ALA A 6 -3.20 -7.30 -18.03
CA ALA A 6 -4.60 -6.90 -17.91
C ALA A 6 -5.16 -6.42 -19.25
N SER A 7 -6.35 -6.89 -19.59
CA SER A 7 -7.14 -6.41 -20.70
C SER A 7 -7.78 -5.05 -20.39
N ARG A 8 -8.30 -4.40 -21.43
CA ARG A 8 -9.14 -3.20 -21.29
C ARG A 8 -10.32 -3.46 -20.34
N ALA A 9 -11.02 -4.58 -20.52
CA ALA A 9 -12.21 -4.89 -19.74
C ALA A 9 -11.89 -5.07 -18.23
N GLU A 10 -10.78 -5.74 -17.90
CA GLU A 10 -10.32 -5.88 -16.52
C GLU A 10 -9.95 -4.52 -15.91
N THR A 11 -9.31 -3.65 -16.70
CA THR A 11 -8.97 -2.29 -16.26
C THR A 11 -10.22 -1.45 -16.00
N GLU A 12 -11.21 -1.51 -16.89
CA GLU A 12 -12.50 -0.81 -16.75
C GLU A 12 -13.27 -1.32 -15.52
N ALA A 13 -13.22 -2.62 -15.25
CA ALA A 13 -13.81 -3.21 -14.06
C ALA A 13 -13.16 -2.68 -12.76
N ALA A 14 -11.83 -2.59 -12.70
CA ALA A 14 -11.11 -2.03 -11.56
C ALA A 14 -11.45 -0.55 -11.31
N ILE A 15 -11.57 0.25 -12.39
CA ILE A 15 -11.98 1.66 -12.31
C ILE A 15 -13.41 1.79 -11.74
N ALA A 16 -14.34 0.98 -12.25
CA ALA A 16 -15.74 1.00 -11.81
C ALA A 16 -15.88 0.60 -10.33
N ASP A 17 -15.08 -0.39 -9.88
CA ASP A 17 -15.03 -0.80 -8.47
C ASP A 17 -14.48 0.33 -7.58
N ALA A 18 -13.34 0.92 -7.96
CA ALA A 18 -12.75 2.04 -7.22
C ALA A 18 -13.71 3.25 -7.12
N ALA A 19 -14.37 3.62 -8.22
CA ALA A 19 -15.32 4.73 -8.24
C ALA A 19 -16.54 4.49 -7.34
N ARG A 20 -16.97 3.24 -7.18
CA ARG A 20 -18.05 2.85 -6.26
C ARG A 20 -17.58 2.93 -4.80
N ALA A 21 -16.45 2.30 -4.47
CA ALA A 21 -15.91 2.25 -3.11
C ALA A 21 -15.52 3.63 -2.57
N GLN A 22 -15.03 4.52 -3.45
CA GLN A 22 -14.63 5.88 -3.08
C GLN A 22 -15.76 6.71 -2.45
N ARG A 23 -17.03 6.43 -2.79
CA ARG A 23 -18.18 7.17 -2.24
C ARG A 23 -18.25 7.01 -0.72
N GLU A 24 -18.22 5.76 -0.24
CA GLU A 24 -18.23 5.47 1.19
C GLU A 24 -16.92 5.91 1.86
N TRP A 25 -15.78 5.60 1.25
CA TRP A 25 -14.47 5.95 1.82
C TRP A 25 -14.29 7.46 2.01
N GLY A 26 -14.79 8.26 1.06
CA GLY A 26 -14.75 9.72 1.11
C GLY A 26 -15.58 10.31 2.26
N GLU A 27 -16.64 9.62 2.70
CA GLU A 27 -17.49 10.03 3.82
C GLU A 27 -16.86 9.74 5.19
N TRP A 28 -15.85 8.86 5.25
CA TRP A 28 -15.17 8.56 6.51
C TRP A 28 -14.40 9.78 7.00
N ASN A 29 -14.49 10.10 8.29
CA ASN A 29 -13.67 11.16 8.87
C ASN A 29 -12.16 10.86 8.77
N PRO A 30 -11.30 11.88 8.78
CA PRO A 30 -9.84 11.70 8.65
C PRO A 30 -9.24 10.74 9.69
N GLN A 31 -9.72 10.75 10.94
CA GLN A 31 -9.19 9.87 11.99
C GLN A 31 -9.46 8.38 11.68
N ARG A 32 -10.63 8.05 11.13
CA ARG A 32 -10.98 6.68 10.74
C ARG A 32 -10.08 6.20 9.61
N ARG A 33 -9.79 7.06 8.63
CA ARG A 33 -8.86 6.74 7.53
C ARG A 33 -7.43 6.57 8.03
N ALA A 34 -6.97 7.43 8.93
CA ALA A 34 -5.66 7.30 9.58
C ALA A 34 -5.47 5.95 10.29
N ARG A 35 -6.50 5.43 10.99
CA ARG A 35 -6.43 4.12 11.66
C ARG A 35 -6.17 2.96 10.70
N VAL A 36 -6.64 3.04 9.45
CA VAL A 36 -6.33 2.03 8.43
C VAL A 36 -4.84 2.04 8.11
N LEU A 37 -4.25 3.23 7.93
CA LEU A 37 -2.82 3.37 7.68
C LEU A 37 -1.97 2.90 8.86
N LEU A 38 -2.38 3.22 10.10
CA LEU A 38 -1.71 2.72 11.30
C LEU A 38 -1.75 1.19 11.40
N ARG A 39 -2.87 0.56 11.03
CA ARG A 39 -2.97 -0.90 10.98
C ARG A 39 -2.09 -1.47 9.86
N PHE A 40 -2.04 -0.81 8.71
CA PHE A 40 -1.16 -1.20 7.61
C PHE A 40 0.31 -1.20 8.03
N LEU A 41 0.80 -0.16 8.72
CA LEU A 41 2.17 -0.10 9.24
C LEU A 41 2.51 -1.31 10.12
N GLN A 42 1.59 -1.67 11.03
CA GLN A 42 1.78 -2.85 11.91
C GLN A 42 1.85 -4.16 11.11
N LEU A 43 1.01 -4.33 10.09
CA LEU A 43 1.01 -5.53 9.27
C LEU A 43 2.30 -5.63 8.43
N VAL A 44 2.77 -4.52 7.88
CA VAL A 44 4.02 -4.52 7.11
C VAL A 44 5.22 -4.82 7.99
N ASP A 45 5.30 -4.27 9.22
CA ASP A 45 6.41 -4.58 10.12
C ASP A 45 6.43 -6.08 10.51
N GLN A 46 5.25 -6.70 10.65
CA GLN A 46 5.13 -8.15 10.91
C GLN A 46 5.67 -9.01 9.76
N GLU A 47 5.49 -8.55 8.52
CA GLU A 47 5.84 -9.30 7.30
C GLU A 47 7.09 -8.76 6.57
N LYS A 48 7.84 -7.84 7.19
CA LYS A 48 8.89 -7.06 6.53
C LYS A 48 9.98 -7.92 5.88
N ASP A 49 10.35 -9.02 6.53
CA ASP A 49 11.38 -9.93 6.03
C ASP A 49 10.88 -10.72 4.81
N GLU A 50 9.61 -11.11 4.82
CA GLU A 50 9.00 -11.81 3.68
C GLU A 50 8.87 -10.86 2.48
N ILE A 51 8.38 -9.64 2.71
CA ILE A 51 8.28 -8.60 1.67
C ILE A 51 9.66 -8.28 1.08
N ALA A 52 10.69 -8.12 1.92
CA ALA A 52 12.05 -7.85 1.45
C ALA A 52 12.61 -9.01 0.62
N ARG A 53 12.40 -10.26 1.02
CA ARG A 53 12.80 -11.44 0.24
C ARG A 53 12.08 -11.52 -1.10
N LEU A 54 10.77 -11.29 -1.12
CA LEU A 54 9.98 -11.28 -2.36
C LEU A 54 10.49 -10.21 -3.32
N LEU A 55 10.68 -8.98 -2.84
CA LEU A 55 11.21 -7.87 -3.64
C LEU A 55 12.61 -8.18 -4.20
N SER A 56 13.50 -8.71 -3.36
CA SER A 56 14.84 -9.15 -3.79
C SER A 56 14.79 -10.28 -4.81
N SER A 57 13.85 -11.22 -4.69
CA SER A 57 13.79 -12.40 -5.56
C SER A 57 13.43 -12.07 -7.01
N GLU A 58 12.62 -11.03 -7.24
CA GLU A 58 12.18 -10.63 -8.59
C GLU A 58 13.02 -9.48 -9.15
N HIS A 59 13.45 -8.53 -8.32
CA HIS A 59 14.25 -7.38 -8.76
C HIS A 59 15.77 -7.67 -8.78
N GLY A 60 16.24 -8.62 -7.97
CA GLY A 60 17.67 -8.98 -7.87
C GLY A 60 18.51 -8.10 -6.94
N LYS A 61 17.91 -7.18 -6.18
CA LYS A 61 18.62 -6.35 -5.18
C LYS A 61 18.92 -7.14 -3.91
N THR A 62 19.88 -6.69 -3.10
CA THR A 62 20.17 -7.35 -1.81
C THR A 62 18.97 -7.21 -0.85
N ILE A 63 18.83 -8.14 0.10
CA ILE A 63 17.76 -8.07 1.12
C ILE A 63 17.89 -6.78 1.95
N ALA A 64 19.12 -6.34 2.23
CA ALA A 64 19.38 -5.09 2.92
C ALA A 64 18.85 -3.88 2.14
N ASP A 65 19.10 -3.82 0.81
CA ASP A 65 18.55 -2.76 -0.04
C ASP A 65 17.02 -2.82 -0.09
N ALA A 66 16.43 -4.01 -0.15
CA ALA A 66 14.99 -4.20 -0.12
C ALA A 66 14.35 -3.71 1.18
N HIS A 67 14.99 -3.92 2.34
CA HIS A 67 14.55 -3.32 3.60
C HIS A 67 14.61 -1.79 3.58
N GLY A 68 15.68 -1.22 3.01
CA GLY A 68 15.80 0.23 2.84
C GLY A 68 14.70 0.82 1.94
N ASP A 69 14.33 0.12 0.87
CA ASP A 69 13.21 0.50 0.00
C ASP A 69 11.88 0.44 0.73
N LEU A 70 11.62 -0.65 1.48
CA LEU A 70 10.40 -0.82 2.26
C LEU A 70 10.28 0.30 3.31
N GLN A 71 11.35 0.59 4.05
CA GLN A 71 11.37 1.60 5.10
C GLN A 71 10.98 2.98 4.56
N ARG A 72 11.56 3.41 3.43
CA ARG A 72 11.23 4.69 2.79
C ARG A 72 9.76 4.77 2.36
N GLY A 73 9.18 3.66 1.92
CA GLY A 73 7.75 3.57 1.62
C GLY A 73 6.89 3.74 2.87
N LEU A 74 7.30 3.16 4.01
CA LEU A 74 6.57 3.27 5.27
C LEU A 74 6.60 4.68 5.85
N GLU A 75 7.70 5.42 5.72
CA GLU A 75 7.80 6.82 6.16
C GLU A 75 6.71 7.71 5.51
N VAL A 76 6.38 7.47 4.24
CA VAL A 76 5.28 8.18 3.55
C VAL A 76 3.92 7.83 4.16
N VAL A 77 3.73 6.57 4.53
CA VAL A 77 2.48 6.10 5.15
C VAL A 77 2.34 6.62 6.58
N GLU A 78 3.43 6.68 7.34
CA GLU A 78 3.49 7.32 8.66
C GLU A 78 3.10 8.78 8.59
N PHE A 79 3.64 9.52 7.62
CA PHE A 79 3.24 10.91 7.38
C PHE A 79 1.75 11.02 7.02
N ALA A 80 1.25 10.18 6.11
CA ALA A 80 -0.15 10.18 5.69
C ALA A 80 -1.13 9.82 6.83
N ALA A 81 -0.70 9.02 7.82
CA ALA A 81 -1.50 8.75 9.02
C ALA A 81 -1.76 10.04 9.85
N GLY A 82 -0.96 11.10 9.66
CA GLY A 82 -1.18 12.43 10.22
C GLY A 82 -2.27 13.28 9.55
N ILE A 83 -3.02 12.72 8.58
CA ILE A 83 -4.06 13.43 7.81
C ILE A 83 -5.06 14.26 8.64
N PRO A 84 -5.46 13.92 9.89
CA PRO A 84 -6.41 14.75 10.64
C PRO A 84 -5.92 16.16 10.96
N HIS A 85 -4.60 16.42 10.94
CA HIS A 85 -4.04 17.75 11.15
C HIS A 85 -3.92 18.57 9.86
N LEU A 86 -4.00 17.92 8.70
CA LEU A 86 -3.78 18.52 7.38
C LEU A 86 -5.09 18.87 6.66
N MET A 87 -6.25 18.56 7.25
CA MET A 87 -7.59 18.74 6.70
C MET A 87 -8.49 19.56 7.61
#